data_AF-A0A182TCR1-F1
#
_entry.id   AF-A0A182TCR1-F1
#
_cell.length_a   1.000
_cell.length_b   1.000
_cell.length_c   1.000
_cell.angle_alpha   90.00
_cell.angle_beta   90.00
_cell.angle_gamma   90.00
#
_symmetry.space_group_name_H-M   'P 1'
#
loop_
_entity.id
_entity.type
_entity.pdbx_description
1 polymer ?
#
loop_
_entity_poly.entity_id
_entity_poly.type
_entity_poly.pdbx_seq_one_letter_code
_entity_poly.pdbx_strand_id
1 'polypeptide(L)'
;MDPIRMQRLFSKMVTLSEVLRFFCLNDWKMTNANIRRISDEMSPLEADLFPLDIRKIDWTEYYRNFVPGVIKYAVQPRSPRSPSISERKLKESKQLRESKKLNSGLFYLLWSSVFIIALKIFKNLFNKV
;
A
#
# COMPACT_ATOMS: atom_id res chain seq x y z
N MET A 1 27.67 -0.91 7.82
CA MET A 1 26.82 -0.25 6.79
C MET A 1 27.71 0.02 5.59
N ASP A 2 27.29 -0.35 4.38
CA ASP A 2 28.14 -0.24 3.17
C ASP A 2 28.54 1.23 2.92
N PRO A 3 29.84 1.55 2.73
CA PRO A 3 30.32 2.92 2.50
C PRO A 3 29.66 3.60 1.30
N ILE A 4 29.33 2.86 0.24
CA ILE A 4 28.63 3.40 -0.92
C ILE A 4 27.21 3.83 -0.56
N ARG A 5 26.54 3.09 0.34
CA ARG A 5 25.20 3.44 0.82
C ARG A 5 25.24 4.69 1.69
N MET A 6 26.26 4.84 2.53
CA MET A 6 26.45 6.05 3.35
C MET A 6 26.66 7.29 2.46
N GLN A 7 27.52 7.21 1.45
CA GLN A 7 27.76 8.33 0.53
C GLN A 7 26.49 8.79 -0.20
N ARG A 8 25.66 7.84 -0.66
CA ARG A 8 24.37 8.16 -1.30
C ARG A 8 23.39 8.83 -0.34
N LEU A 9 23.33 8.37 0.92
CA LEU A 9 22.46 8.97 1.94
C LEU A 9 22.90 10.39 2.26
N PHE A 10 24.21 10.61 2.48
CA PHE A 10 24.76 11.95 2.72
C PHE A 10 24.47 12.89 1.56
N SER A 11 24.67 12.44 0.31
CA SER A 11 24.37 13.26 -0.86
C SER A 11 22.90 13.70 -0.89
N LYS A 12 21.96 12.78 -0.60
CA LYS A 12 20.54 13.10 -0.51
C LYS A 12 20.21 14.09 0.61
N MET A 13 20.84 13.93 1.77
CA MET A 13 20.65 14.85 2.89
C MET A 13 21.12 16.26 2.52
N VAL A 14 22.31 16.39 1.90
CA VAL A 14 22.83 17.68 1.45
C VAL A 14 21.89 18.34 0.46
N THR A 15 21.45 17.61 -0.58
CA THR A 15 20.49 18.14 -1.55
C THR A 15 19.19 18.59 -0.88
N LEU A 16 18.65 17.81 0.06
CA LEU A 16 17.44 18.18 0.78
C LEU A 16 17.67 19.43 1.65
N SER A 17 18.80 19.51 2.34
CA SER A 17 19.18 20.69 3.14
C SER A 17 19.31 21.94 2.29
N GLU A 18 19.87 21.86 1.08
CA GLU A 18 19.95 22.99 0.16
C GLU A 18 18.57 23.50 -0.26
N VAL A 19 17.64 22.59 -0.58
CA VAL A 19 16.25 22.95 -0.92
C VAL A 19 15.54 23.57 0.29
N LEU A 20 15.71 23.00 1.47
CA LEU A 20 15.10 23.50 2.70
C LEU A 20 15.71 24.82 3.17
N ARG A 21 16.93 25.15 2.76
CA ARG A 21 17.66 26.35 3.19
C ARG A 21 16.84 27.62 3.00
N PHE A 22 16.17 27.77 1.85
CA PHE A 22 15.33 28.92 1.57
C PHE A 22 14.12 29.00 2.53
N PHE A 23 13.52 27.87 2.86
CA PHE A 23 12.35 27.84 3.73
C PHE A 23 12.72 28.01 5.20
N CYS A 24 13.86 27.49 5.63
CA CYS A 24 14.26 27.48 7.04
C CYS A 24 15.09 28.70 7.46
N LEU A 25 15.84 29.34 6.56
CA LEU A 25 16.75 30.44 6.90
C LEU A 25 16.20 31.83 6.59
N ASN A 26 15.00 31.92 6.02
CA ASN A 26 14.34 33.19 5.79
C ASN A 26 13.25 33.42 6.84
N ASP A 27 13.06 34.69 7.22
CA ASP A 27 11.98 35.09 8.09
C ASP A 27 10.66 35.19 7.31
N TRP A 28 9.66 34.45 7.79
CA TRP A 28 8.32 34.44 7.21
C TRP A 28 7.39 35.29 8.06
N LYS A 29 7.01 36.46 7.54
CA LYS A 29 5.95 37.28 8.14
C LYS A 29 4.58 36.73 7.72
N MET A 30 4.00 35.91 8.59
CA MET A 30 2.63 35.42 8.42
C MET A 30 1.63 36.36 9.10
N THR A 31 0.62 36.82 8.37
CA THR A 31 -0.47 37.64 8.92
C THR A 31 -1.82 37.04 8.54
N ASN A 32 -2.77 37.00 9.47
CA ASN A 32 -4.15 36.55 9.19
C ASN A 32 -5.19 37.63 9.52
N ALA A 33 -4.81 38.91 9.47
CA ALA A 33 -5.65 40.04 9.89
C ALA A 33 -7.04 40.02 9.21
N ASN A 34 -7.09 39.71 7.90
CA ASN A 34 -8.34 39.64 7.16
C ASN A 34 -9.24 38.50 7.63
N ILE A 35 -8.68 37.32 7.93
CA ILE A 35 -9.45 36.16 8.41
C ILE A 35 -10.00 36.44 9.81
N ARG A 36 -9.21 37.07 10.69
CA ARG A 36 -9.70 37.51 12.00
C ARG A 36 -10.83 38.51 11.86
N ARG A 37 -10.65 39.56 11.05
CA ARG A 37 -11.70 40.56 10.79
C ARG A 37 -13.00 39.92 10.31
N ILE A 38 -12.92 39.01 9.33
CA ILE A 38 -14.10 38.29 8.82
C ILE A 38 -14.73 37.42 9.91
N SER A 39 -13.92 36.74 10.72
CA SER A 39 -14.41 35.92 11.84
C SER A 39 -15.11 36.76 12.92
N ASP A 40 -14.66 37.98 13.16
CA ASP A 40 -15.22 38.89 14.17
C ASP A 40 -16.52 39.56 13.68
N GLU A 41 -16.65 39.78 12.37
CA GLU A 41 -17.83 40.36 11.73
C GLU A 41 -18.95 39.33 11.44
N MET A 42 -18.66 38.03 11.55
CA MET A 42 -19.63 36.98 11.23
C MET A 42 -20.77 36.88 12.22
N SER A 43 -21.99 36.70 11.71
CA SER A 43 -23.12 36.31 12.53
C SER A 43 -22.96 34.88 13.09
N PRO A 44 -23.68 34.51 14.16
CA PRO A 44 -23.63 33.15 14.70
C PRO A 44 -24.00 32.07 13.66
N LEU A 45 -24.93 32.37 12.74
CA LEU A 45 -25.32 31.46 11.67
C LEU A 45 -24.19 31.26 10.65
N GLU A 46 -23.53 32.34 10.23
CA GLU A 46 -22.42 32.25 9.28
C GLU A 46 -21.21 31.54 9.90
N ALA A 47 -20.94 31.77 11.18
CA ALA A 47 -19.86 31.09 11.89
C ALA A 47 -20.09 29.57 12.02
N ASP A 48 -21.35 29.13 12.07
CA ASP A 48 -21.70 27.70 12.08
C ASP A 48 -21.56 27.07 10.69
N LEU A 49 -21.99 27.80 9.64
CA LEU A 49 -21.82 27.36 8.25
C LEU A 49 -20.35 27.34 7.80
N PHE A 50 -19.54 28.27 8.30
CA PHE A 50 -18.15 28.48 7.92
C PHE A 50 -17.24 28.55 9.15
N PRO A 51 -16.93 27.39 9.78
CA PRO A 51 -16.05 27.35 10.93
C PRO A 51 -14.60 27.68 10.53
N LEU A 52 -14.23 28.96 10.72
CA LEU A 52 -12.88 29.46 10.42
C LEU A 52 -11.86 29.19 11.54
N ASP A 53 -12.33 28.84 12.74
CA ASP A 53 -11.44 28.61 13.88
C ASP A 53 -10.79 27.23 13.81
N ILE A 54 -9.58 27.18 13.29
CA ILE A 54 -8.76 25.98 13.17
C ILE A 54 -8.47 25.28 14.50
N ARG A 55 -8.62 25.98 15.65
CA ARG A 55 -8.43 25.38 16.97
C ARG A 55 -9.56 24.42 17.34
N LYS A 56 -10.72 24.54 16.69
CA LYS A 56 -11.87 23.66 16.90
C LYS A 56 -11.79 22.36 16.08
N ILE A 57 -10.80 22.23 15.20
CA ILE A 57 -10.60 21.02 14.39
C ILE A 57 -10.02 19.92 15.28
N ASP A 58 -10.64 18.74 15.26
CA ASP A 58 -9.99 17.52 15.73
C ASP A 58 -8.91 17.13 14.74
N TRP A 59 -7.69 17.60 15.01
CA TRP A 59 -6.53 17.32 14.18
C TRP A 59 -6.22 15.82 14.07
N THR A 60 -6.52 15.04 15.12
CA THR A 60 -6.28 13.60 15.11
C THR A 60 -7.14 12.95 14.04
N GLU A 61 -8.43 13.24 14.03
CA GLU A 61 -9.36 12.70 13.05
C GLU A 61 -9.12 13.25 11.65
N TYR A 62 -8.80 14.55 11.54
CA TYR A 62 -8.42 15.15 10.27
C TYR A 62 -7.23 14.43 9.62
N TYR A 63 -6.17 14.18 10.40
CA TYR A 63 -4.96 13.52 9.88
C TYR A 63 -5.18 12.07 9.49
N ARG A 64 -6.11 11.34 10.13
CA ARG A 64 -6.44 9.96 9.74
C ARG A 64 -6.84 9.85 8.28
N ASN A 65 -7.54 10.85 7.76
CA ASN A 65 -8.03 10.86 6.38
C ASN A 65 -7.13 11.66 5.45
N PHE A 66 -6.58 12.77 5.93
CA PHE A 66 -5.72 13.66 5.15
C PHE A 66 -4.41 12.97 4.73
N VAL A 67 -3.67 12.36 5.67
CA VAL A 67 -2.34 11.80 5.39
C VAL A 67 -2.41 10.66 4.36
N PRO A 68 -3.30 9.65 4.49
CA PRO A 68 -3.44 8.62 3.46
C PRO A 68 -3.86 9.19 2.11
N GLY A 69 -4.71 10.23 2.09
CA GLY A 69 -5.11 10.92 0.87
C GLY A 69 -3.94 11.56 0.15
N VAL A 70 -3.11 12.33 0.86
CA VAL A 70 -1.89 12.95 0.33
C VAL A 70 -0.93 11.88 -0.18
N ILE A 71 -0.70 10.82 0.60
CA ILE A 71 0.17 9.72 0.18
C ILE A 71 -0.35 9.09 -1.12
N LYS A 72 -1.65 8.79 -1.20
CA LYS A 72 -2.25 8.11 -2.36
C LYS A 72 -2.28 8.97 -3.62
N TYR A 73 -2.57 10.27 -3.49
CA TYR A 73 -2.88 11.12 -4.65
C TYR A 73 -1.78 12.11 -5.01
N ALA A 74 -0.93 12.53 -4.06
CA ALA A 74 0.14 13.50 -4.29
C ALA A 74 1.54 12.86 -4.33
N VAL A 75 1.79 11.85 -3.48
CA VAL A 75 3.13 11.27 -3.32
C VAL A 75 3.32 10.01 -4.16
N GLN A 76 2.37 9.09 -4.14
CA GLN A 76 2.49 7.86 -4.91
C GLN A 76 2.44 8.18 -6.41
N PRO A 77 3.39 7.65 -7.21
CA PRO A 77 3.28 7.75 -8.65
C PRO A 77 1.95 7.14 -9.06
N ARG A 78 1.15 7.86 -9.86
CA ARG A 78 -0.15 7.38 -10.34
C ARG A 78 0.04 5.95 -10.82
N SER A 79 -0.62 4.99 -10.17
CA SER A 79 -0.65 3.64 -10.71
C SER A 79 -1.25 3.74 -12.10
N PRO A 80 -0.70 3.03 -13.11
CA PRO A 80 -1.39 2.92 -14.38
C PRO A 80 -2.82 2.44 -14.09
N ARG A 81 -3.83 2.96 -14.80
CA ARG A 81 -5.23 2.47 -14.65
C ARG A 81 -5.36 0.95 -14.80
N SER A 82 -4.35 0.29 -15.37
CA SER A 82 -4.22 -1.16 -15.46
C SER A 82 -3.27 -1.71 -14.38
N PRO A 83 -3.53 -2.93 -13.83
CA PRO A 83 -2.63 -3.55 -12.86
C PRO A 83 -1.20 -3.56 -13.39
N SER A 84 -0.30 -3.07 -12.54
CA SER A 84 1.12 -2.92 -12.84
C SER A 84 1.74 -4.28 -13.20
N ILE A 85 2.84 -4.28 -13.95
CA ILE A 85 3.51 -5.53 -14.38
C ILE A 85 3.84 -6.43 -13.17
N SER A 86 4.22 -5.83 -12.04
CA SER A 86 4.49 -6.56 -10.78
C SER A 86 3.25 -7.26 -10.22
N GLU A 87 2.09 -6.62 -10.24
CA GLU A 87 0.82 -7.20 -9.77
C GLU A 87 0.33 -8.33 -10.68
N ARG A 88 0.51 -8.21 -12.00
CA ARG A 88 0.19 -9.29 -12.95
C ARG A 88 1.05 -10.53 -12.69
N LYS A 89 2.38 -10.35 -12.56
CA LYS A 89 3.29 -11.46 -12.25
C LYS A 89 2.99 -12.11 -10.90
N LEU A 90 2.59 -11.31 -9.90
CA LEU A 90 2.19 -11.85 -8.60
C LEU A 90 0.89 -12.67 -8.68
N LYS A 91 -0.12 -12.24 -9.46
CA LYS A 91 -1.33 -13.02 -9.69
C LYS A 91 -1.06 -14.30 -10.47
N GLU A 92 -0.27 -14.21 -11.53
CA GLU A 92 0.15 -15.36 -12.34
C GLU A 92 0.88 -16.40 -11.47
N SER A 93 1.87 -16.00 -10.68
CA SER A 93 2.60 -16.93 -9.79
C SER A 93 1.71 -17.62 -8.75
N LYS A 94 0.71 -16.92 -8.19
CA LYS A 94 -0.28 -17.51 -7.28
C LYS A 94 -1.15 -18.54 -8.01
N GLN A 95 -1.64 -18.20 -9.20
CA GLN A 95 -2.46 -19.09 -10.01
C GLN A 95 -1.69 -20.36 -10.43
N LEU A 96 -0.42 -20.23 -10.87
CA LEU A 96 0.43 -21.38 -11.17
C LEU A 96 0.63 -22.31 -9.97
N ARG A 97 0.77 -21.74 -8.75
CA ARG A 97 0.93 -22.54 -7.53
C ARG A 97 -0.34 -23.32 -7.18
N GLU A 98 -1.52 -22.74 -7.39
CA GLU A 98 -2.79 -23.43 -7.19
C GLU A 98 -3.02 -24.54 -8.23
N SER A 99 -2.75 -24.27 -9.52
CA SER A 99 -2.86 -25.28 -10.58
C SER A 99 -1.91 -26.46 -10.36
N LYS A 100 -0.68 -26.23 -9.89
CA LYS A 100 0.26 -27.31 -9.56
C LYS A 100 -0.22 -28.19 -8.40
N LYS A 101 -0.83 -27.60 -7.37
CA LYS A 101 -1.42 -28.36 -6.25
C LYS A 101 -2.57 -29.25 -6.72
N LEU A 102 -3.45 -28.73 -7.56
CA LEU A 102 -4.58 -29.47 -8.13
C LEU A 102 -4.09 -30.65 -8.99
N ASN A 103 -3.11 -30.40 -9.87
CA ASN A 103 -2.56 -31.42 -10.75
C ASN A 103 -1.82 -32.53 -9.98
N SER A 104 -1.10 -32.16 -8.91
CA SER A 104 -0.48 -33.12 -8.01
C SER A 104 -1.52 -34.01 -7.31
N GLY A 105 -2.64 -33.44 -6.84
CA GLY A 105 -3.72 -34.21 -6.21
C GLY A 105 -4.36 -35.21 -7.18
N LEU A 106 -4.63 -34.80 -8.41
CA LEU A 106 -5.18 -35.67 -9.45
C LEU A 106 -4.25 -36.85 -9.76
N PHE A 107 -2.94 -36.62 -9.81
CA PHE A 107 -1.94 -37.66 -10.00
C PHE A 107 -1.98 -38.72 -8.88
N TYR A 108 -2.08 -38.32 -7.61
CA TYR A 108 -2.19 -39.26 -6.48
C TYR A 108 -3.49 -40.08 -6.52
N LEU A 109 -4.60 -39.48 -6.96
CA LEU A 109 -5.87 -40.21 -7.13
C LEU A 109 -5.76 -41.28 -8.23
N LEU A 110 -5.14 -40.93 -9.37
CA LEU A 110 -4.91 -41.89 -10.46
C LEU A 110 -3.98 -43.02 -10.02
N TRP A 111 -2.85 -42.70 -9.39
CA TRP A 111 -1.89 -43.71 -8.93
C TRP A 111 -2.45 -44.64 -7.85
N SER A 112 -3.25 -44.12 -6.91
CA SER A 112 -3.89 -44.97 -5.90
C SER A 112 -4.91 -45.93 -6.53
N SER A 113 -5.67 -45.49 -7.53
CA SER A 113 -6.60 -46.37 -8.27
C SER A 113 -5.87 -47.50 -9.01
N VAL A 114 -4.76 -47.18 -9.70
CA VAL A 114 -3.91 -48.16 -10.40
C VAL A 114 -3.33 -49.17 -9.41
N PHE A 115 -2.85 -48.68 -8.27
CA PHE A 115 -2.29 -49.52 -7.21
C PHE A 115 -3.34 -50.48 -6.61
N ILE A 116 -4.56 -50.01 -6.34
CA ILE A 116 -5.66 -50.86 -5.86
C ILE A 116 -6.01 -51.95 -6.88
N ILE A 117 -6.08 -51.61 -8.17
CA ILE A 117 -6.33 -52.59 -9.23
C ILE A 117 -5.20 -53.62 -9.30
N ALA A 118 -3.94 -53.20 -9.22
CA ALA A 118 -2.79 -54.09 -9.20
C ALA A 118 -2.82 -55.05 -8.00
N LEU A 119 -3.13 -54.57 -6.79
CA LEU A 119 -3.32 -55.42 -5.60
C LEU A 119 -4.46 -56.42 -5.78
N LYS A 120 -5.57 -56.02 -6.42
CA LYS A 120 -6.70 -56.90 -6.69
C LYS A 120 -6.33 -58.02 -7.67
N ILE A 121 -5.58 -57.71 -8.72
CA ILE A 121 -5.07 -58.69 -9.69
C ILE A 121 -4.09 -59.65 -9.00
N PHE A 122 -3.14 -59.13 -8.23
CA PHE A 122 -2.16 -59.92 -7.49
C PHE A 122 -2.84 -60.90 -6.52
N LYS A 123 -3.80 -60.40 -5.72
CA LYS A 123 -4.56 -61.25 -4.79
C LYS A 123 -5.39 -62.31 -5.52
N ASN A 124 -5.96 -61.99 -6.68
CA ASN A 124 -6.71 -62.94 -7.49
C ASN A 124 -5.82 -64.02 -8.12
N LEU A 125 -4.56 -63.68 -8.47
CA LEU A 125 -3.59 -64.64 -8.98
C LEU A 125 -3.11 -65.61 -7.88
N PHE A 126 -2.87 -65.12 -6.67
CA PHE A 126 -2.41 -65.94 -5.55
C PHE A 126 -3.51 -66.75 -4.86
N ASN A 127 -4.77 -66.30 -4.87
CA ASN A 127 -5.89 -67.07 -4.33
C ASN A 127 -6.40 -68.17 -5.29
N LYS A 128 -5.82 -68.29 -6.50
CA LYS A 128 -6.20 -69.28 -7.51
C LYS A 128 -5.20 -70.43 -7.65
N VAL A 129 -4.24 -70.51 -6.72
CA VAL A 129 -3.32 -71.64 -6.48
C VAL A 129 -3.78 -72.38 -5.23
#